data_AF-A0A0J7MLC9-F1
#
_entry.id   AF-A0A0J7MLC9-F1
#
_cell.length_a   1.000
_cell.length_b   1.000
_cell.length_c   1.000
_cell.angle_alpha   90.00
_cell.angle_beta   90.00
_cell.angle_gamma   90.00
#
_symmetry.space_group_name_H-M   'P 1'
#
loop_
_entity.id
_entity.type
_entity.pdbx_description
1 polymer ?
#
loop_
_entity_poly.entity_id
_entity_poly.type
_entity_poly.pdbx_seq_one_letter_code
_entity_poly.pdbx_strand_id
1 'polypeptide(L)'
;MDSNAQMLRNVREVLGCNNIRSLEDLAPMRQTTLERRLSAAQDSLSPASIDSIYATWLQEQAFRAADVPPSQVIERWCHYLAYGGCSKKSLTIIWMQAALTVLDKWFSAMSPERVRQVRSAICDEISAKYPGHDLESAVDVDAMSRIRTSA
;
A
#
# COMPACT_ATOMS: atom_id res chain seq x y z
N MET A 1 9.35 3.02 -5.92
CA MET A 1 8.73 3.86 -4.87
C MET A 1 9.17 5.30 -5.10
N ASP A 2 8.27 6.25 -4.91
CA ASP A 2 8.61 7.68 -5.00
C ASP A 2 9.56 8.10 -3.86
N SER A 3 10.40 9.11 -4.11
CA SER A 3 11.20 9.72 -3.04
C SER A 3 10.31 10.48 -2.06
N ASN A 4 10.76 10.65 -0.82
CA ASN A 4 9.99 11.40 0.20
C ASN A 4 9.66 12.82 -0.26
N ALA A 5 10.57 13.48 -0.97
CA ALA A 5 10.35 14.82 -1.52
C ALA A 5 9.26 14.83 -2.61
N GLN A 6 9.24 13.82 -3.49
CA GLN A 6 8.20 13.69 -4.52
C GLN A 6 6.84 13.36 -3.90
N MET A 7 6.79 12.41 -2.95
CA MET A 7 5.54 12.08 -2.24
C MET A 7 4.99 13.31 -1.51
N LEU A 8 5.83 14.07 -0.83
CA LEU A 8 5.42 15.26 -0.10
C LEU A 8 4.87 16.35 -1.04
N ARG A 9 5.48 16.54 -2.22
CA ARG A 9 4.91 17.41 -3.28
C ARG A 9 3.56 16.91 -3.76
N ASN A 10 3.45 15.63 -4.11
CA ASN A 10 2.19 15.02 -4.56
C ASN A 10 1.07 15.19 -3.51
N VAL A 11 1.38 14.96 -2.24
CA VAL A 11 0.43 15.12 -1.13
C VAL A 11 -0.04 16.57 -0.98
N ARG A 12 0.88 17.55 -1.08
CA ARG A 12 0.52 18.97 -0.97
C ARG A 12 -0.28 19.44 -2.18
N GLU A 13 0.31 19.29 -3.35
CA GLU A 13 -0.10 19.97 -4.58
C GLU A 13 -1.21 19.22 -5.31
N VAL A 14 -1.17 17.88 -5.32
CA VAL A 14 -2.13 17.06 -6.06
C VAL A 14 -3.27 16.57 -5.17
N LEU A 15 -2.98 16.08 -3.96
CA LEU A 15 -4.02 15.68 -3.02
C LEU A 15 -4.67 16.86 -2.29
N GLY A 16 -4.19 18.09 -2.51
CA GLY A 16 -4.73 19.32 -1.90
C GLY A 16 -4.57 19.35 -0.38
N CYS A 17 -3.48 18.78 0.16
CA CYS A 17 -3.17 18.77 1.59
C CYS A 17 -2.09 19.80 1.91
N ASN A 18 -2.33 21.06 1.57
CA ASN A 18 -1.35 22.17 1.60
C ASN A 18 -0.65 22.36 2.97
N ASN A 19 -1.30 21.98 4.06
CA ASN A 19 -0.78 22.17 5.43
C ASN A 19 0.17 21.05 5.91
N ILE A 20 0.32 19.95 5.15
CA ILE A 20 1.20 18.84 5.50
C ILE A 20 2.67 19.29 5.37
N ARG A 21 3.43 19.28 6.48
CA ARG A 21 4.83 19.71 6.55
C ARG A 21 5.80 18.55 6.37
N SER A 22 5.43 17.37 6.84
CA SER A 22 6.16 16.12 6.64
C SER A 22 5.18 14.99 6.29
N LEU A 23 5.69 13.85 5.82
CA LEU A 23 4.84 12.68 5.56
C LEU A 23 4.21 12.11 6.84
N GLU A 24 4.77 12.44 8.01
CA GLU A 24 4.20 12.06 9.32
C GLU A 24 2.86 12.76 9.58
N ASP A 25 2.62 13.92 8.97
CA ASP A 25 1.34 14.63 9.08
C ASP A 25 0.20 13.91 8.33
N LEU A 26 0.50 12.83 7.60
CA LEU A 26 -0.51 11.91 7.08
C LEU A 26 -1.12 11.03 8.18
N ALA A 27 -0.38 10.77 9.27
CA ALA A 27 -0.79 9.86 10.34
C ALA A 27 -2.17 10.17 10.97
N PRO A 28 -2.58 11.43 11.25
CA PRO A 28 -3.92 11.72 11.76
C PRO A 28 -5.04 11.64 10.70
N MET A 29 -4.70 11.50 9.41
CA MET A 29 -5.70 11.44 8.35
C MET A 29 -6.48 10.13 8.43
N ARG A 30 -7.82 10.21 8.44
CA ARG A 30 -8.67 9.02 8.38
C ARG A 30 -8.48 8.31 7.04
N GLN A 31 -8.46 6.97 7.07
CA GLN A 31 -8.31 6.13 5.88
C GLN A 31 -9.29 6.51 4.76
N THR A 32 -10.57 6.67 5.09
CA THR A 32 -11.62 7.08 4.14
C THR A 32 -11.34 8.44 3.47
N THR A 33 -10.72 9.36 4.20
CA THR A 33 -10.39 10.70 3.68
C THR A 33 -9.21 10.61 2.73
N LEU A 34 -8.19 9.82 3.08
CA LEU A 34 -7.04 9.59 2.23
C LEU A 34 -7.47 8.93 0.91
N GLU A 35 -8.24 7.84 0.98
CA GLU A 35 -8.73 7.13 -0.20
C GLU A 35 -9.54 8.05 -1.12
N ARG A 36 -10.47 8.86 -0.57
CA ARG A 36 -11.22 9.82 -1.37
C ARG A 36 -10.31 10.80 -2.12
N ARG A 37 -9.25 11.28 -1.47
CA ARG A 37 -8.28 12.18 -2.10
C ARG A 37 -7.45 11.47 -3.17
N LEU A 38 -6.99 10.24 -2.89
CA LEU A 38 -6.24 9.43 -3.85
C LEU A 38 -7.10 9.12 -5.09
N SER A 39 -8.37 8.72 -4.91
CA SER A 39 -9.28 8.46 -6.03
C SER A 39 -9.58 9.72 -6.84
N ALA A 40 -9.76 10.88 -6.18
CA ALA A 40 -9.95 12.16 -6.88
C ALA A 40 -8.70 12.60 -7.67
N ALA A 41 -7.52 12.11 -7.32
CA ALA A 41 -6.25 12.43 -7.95
C ALA A 41 -5.75 11.34 -8.92
N GLN A 42 -6.56 10.32 -9.22
CA GLN A 42 -6.15 9.16 -10.01
C GLN A 42 -5.61 9.50 -11.40
N ASP A 43 -6.14 10.56 -12.03
CA ASP A 43 -5.73 11.00 -13.37
C ASP A 43 -4.45 11.86 -13.35
N SER A 44 -4.05 12.34 -12.16
CA SER A 44 -2.90 13.23 -11.95
C SER A 44 -1.73 12.54 -11.25
N LEU A 45 -1.96 11.37 -10.66
CA LEU A 45 -0.93 10.57 -10.00
C LEU A 45 -0.69 9.27 -10.75
N SER A 46 0.59 8.86 -10.82
CA SER A 46 0.90 7.51 -11.26
C SER A 46 0.38 6.48 -10.24
N PRO A 47 0.06 5.24 -10.67
CA PRO A 47 -0.27 4.16 -9.74
C PRO A 47 0.82 3.96 -8.66
N ALA A 48 2.09 4.03 -9.05
CA ALA A 48 3.22 3.92 -8.12
C ALA A 48 3.24 5.04 -7.06
N SER A 49 2.78 6.25 -7.42
CA SER A 49 2.66 7.38 -6.48
C SER A 49 1.52 7.15 -5.48
N ILE A 50 0.37 6.64 -5.95
CA ILE A 50 -0.76 6.28 -5.09
C ILE A 50 -0.33 5.19 -4.09
N ASP A 51 0.28 4.12 -4.59
CA ASP A 51 0.81 3.02 -3.80
C ASP A 51 1.79 3.51 -2.73
N SER A 52 2.75 4.35 -3.12
CA SER A 52 3.79 4.87 -2.21
C SER A 52 3.21 5.77 -1.10
N ILE A 53 2.25 6.65 -1.45
CA ILE A 53 1.60 7.52 -0.47
C ILE A 53 0.76 6.69 0.51
N TYR A 54 -0.03 5.74 0.01
CA TYR A 54 -0.91 4.97 0.88
C TYR A 54 -0.12 4.01 1.77
N ALA A 55 0.97 3.43 1.27
CA ALA A 55 1.89 2.63 2.08
C ALA A 55 2.58 3.45 3.17
N THR A 56 2.99 4.68 2.86
CA THR A 56 3.55 5.61 3.85
C THR A 56 2.55 5.94 4.95
N TRP A 57 1.29 6.17 4.59
CA TRP A 57 0.24 6.35 5.58
C TRP A 57 0.06 5.12 6.49
N LEU A 58 0.10 3.91 5.93
CA LEU A 58 -0.02 2.67 6.71
C LEU A 58 1.18 2.47 7.65
N GLN A 59 2.40 2.81 7.22
CA GLN A 59 3.59 2.83 8.08
C GLN A 59 3.38 3.75 9.29
N GLU A 60 2.85 4.95 9.07
CA GLU A 60 2.58 5.89 10.15
C GLU A 60 1.47 5.41 11.09
N GLN A 61 0.48 4.66 10.59
CA GLN A 61 -0.53 4.01 11.46
C GLN A 61 0.12 2.96 12.37
N ALA A 62 0.94 2.08 11.82
CA ALA A 62 1.62 1.03 12.58
C ALA A 62 2.60 1.62 13.60
N PHE A 63 3.35 2.66 13.20
CA PHE A 63 4.23 3.39 14.10
C PHE A 63 3.48 4.02 15.27
N ARG A 64 2.37 4.73 15.01
CA ARG A 64 1.55 5.34 16.07
C ARG A 64 0.93 4.35 17.02
N ALA A 65 0.53 3.18 16.52
CA ALA A 65 0.00 2.11 17.35
C ALA A 65 1.10 1.40 18.17
N ALA A 66 2.37 1.54 17.78
CA ALA A 66 3.48 0.69 18.23
C ALA A 66 3.16 -0.82 18.09
N ASP A 67 2.31 -1.14 17.11
CA ASP A 67 1.73 -2.45 16.87
C ASP A 67 1.17 -2.57 15.45
N VAL A 68 0.71 -3.76 15.11
CA VAL A 68 -0.09 -4.05 13.92
C VAL A 68 -1.38 -3.21 13.96
N PRO A 69 -1.67 -2.39 12.93
CA PRO A 69 -2.95 -1.70 12.82
C PRO A 69 -4.13 -2.69 12.86
N PRO A 70 -5.35 -2.23 13.22
CA PRO A 70 -6.52 -3.10 13.20
C PRO A 70 -6.66 -3.82 11.85
N SER A 71 -6.95 -5.13 11.85
CA SER A 71 -6.96 -5.96 10.63
C SER A 71 -7.84 -5.36 9.51
N GLN A 72 -8.99 -4.76 9.85
CA GLN A 72 -9.86 -4.05 8.90
C GLN A 72 -9.17 -2.89 8.15
N VAL A 73 -8.19 -2.22 8.76
CA VAL A 73 -7.40 -1.15 8.13
C VAL A 73 -6.49 -1.74 7.07
N ILE A 74 -5.82 -2.85 7.38
CA ILE A 74 -4.92 -3.55 6.47
C ILE A 74 -5.72 -4.17 5.32
N GLU A 75 -6.85 -4.82 5.62
CA GLU A 75 -7.76 -5.39 4.62
C GLU A 75 -8.25 -4.33 3.63
N ARG A 76 -8.72 -3.19 4.13
CA ARG A 76 -9.17 -2.09 3.29
C ARG A 76 -8.04 -1.49 2.45
N TRP A 77 -6.83 -1.38 3.00
CA TRP A 77 -5.64 -0.95 2.27
C TRP A 77 -5.30 -1.93 1.13
N CYS A 78 -5.29 -3.23 1.42
CA CYS A 78 -5.09 -4.28 0.42
C CYS A 78 -6.14 -4.20 -0.69
N HIS A 79 -7.41 -4.06 -0.32
CA HIS A 79 -8.52 -4.01 -1.28
C HIS A 79 -8.45 -2.80 -2.20
N TYR A 80 -8.17 -1.61 -1.65
CA TYR A 80 -8.06 -0.39 -2.43
C TYR A 80 -6.98 -0.50 -3.49
N LEU A 81 -5.79 -0.97 -3.10
CA LEU A 81 -4.65 -1.08 -4.01
C LEU A 81 -4.80 -2.24 -5.00
N ALA A 82 -5.38 -3.37 -4.57
CA ALA A 82 -5.70 -4.48 -5.47
C ALA A 82 -6.71 -4.08 -6.55
N TYR A 83 -7.73 -3.29 -6.20
CA TYR A 83 -8.66 -2.71 -7.17
C TYR A 83 -7.97 -1.77 -8.17
N GLY A 84 -6.90 -1.09 -7.74
CA GLY A 84 -6.01 -0.32 -8.61
C GLY A 84 -5.04 -1.15 -9.47
N GLY A 85 -5.10 -2.49 -9.40
CA GLY A 85 -4.23 -3.40 -10.16
C GLY A 85 -2.94 -3.81 -9.44
N CYS A 86 -2.77 -3.48 -8.16
CA CYS A 86 -1.59 -3.85 -7.39
C CYS A 86 -1.64 -5.33 -6.97
N SER A 87 -0.69 -6.15 -7.43
CA SER A 87 -0.62 -7.57 -7.08
C SER A 87 -0.28 -7.79 -5.59
N LYS A 88 -0.62 -8.97 -5.04
CA LYS A 88 -0.22 -9.37 -3.67
C LYS A 88 1.29 -9.21 -3.44
N LYS A 89 2.10 -9.68 -4.39
CA LYS A 89 3.56 -9.55 -4.34
C LYS A 89 3.99 -8.07 -4.32
N SER A 90 3.36 -7.24 -5.15
CA SER A 90 3.61 -5.80 -5.20
C SER A 90 3.29 -5.15 -3.86
N LEU A 91 2.15 -5.48 -3.23
CA LEU A 91 1.78 -4.94 -1.92
C LEU A 91 2.80 -5.25 -0.83
N THR A 92 3.25 -6.50 -0.74
CA THR A 92 4.31 -6.87 0.21
C THR A 92 5.59 -6.10 -0.05
N ILE A 93 5.99 -5.92 -1.32
CA ILE A 93 7.18 -5.15 -1.69
C ILE A 93 7.02 -3.68 -1.29
N ILE A 94 5.88 -3.07 -1.61
CA ILE A 94 5.58 -1.66 -1.32
C ILE A 94 5.57 -1.42 0.19
N TRP A 95 4.93 -2.31 0.96
CA TRP A 95 4.97 -2.27 2.43
C TRP A 95 6.41 -2.31 2.95
N MET A 96 7.21 -3.25 2.47
CA MET A 96 8.60 -3.42 2.92
C MET A 96 9.49 -2.24 2.51
N GLN A 97 9.31 -1.69 1.31
CA GLN A 97 10.06 -0.52 0.83
C GLN A 97 9.72 0.72 1.65
N ALA A 98 8.43 0.95 1.95
CA ALA A 98 8.01 2.05 2.80
C ALA A 98 8.56 1.91 4.23
N ALA A 99 8.68 0.69 4.76
CA ALA A 99 9.27 0.48 6.09
C ALA A 99 10.76 0.86 6.16
N LEU A 100 11.50 0.71 5.05
CA LEU A 100 12.93 1.03 5.02
C LEU A 100 13.18 2.52 5.13
N THR A 101 12.27 3.38 4.66
CA THR A 101 12.46 4.84 4.71
C THR A 101 12.21 5.44 6.09
N VAL A 102 11.63 4.66 7.01
CA VAL A 102 11.31 5.10 8.38
C VAL A 102 11.97 4.23 9.45
N LEU A 103 12.92 3.37 9.07
CA LEU A 103 13.46 2.34 9.96
C LEU A 103 14.18 2.91 11.19
N ASP A 104 14.97 3.98 11.02
CA ASP A 104 15.68 4.63 12.13
C ASP A 104 14.69 5.21 13.15
N LYS A 105 13.59 5.78 12.67
CA LYS A 105 12.49 6.28 13.50
C LYS A 105 11.85 5.14 14.30
N TRP A 106 11.63 3.99 13.68
CA TRP A 106 11.07 2.81 14.36
C TRP A 106 12.02 2.26 15.43
N PHE A 107 13.32 2.14 15.14
CA PHE A 107 14.31 1.68 16.13
C PHE A 107 14.56 2.67 17.26
N SER A 108 14.29 3.96 17.04
CA SER A 108 14.32 4.96 18.10
C SER A 108 13.15 4.84 19.07
N ALA A 109 12.01 4.29 18.62
CA ALA A 109 10.78 4.19 19.40
C ALA A 109 10.51 2.78 19.96
N MET A 110 11.01 1.73 19.31
CA MET A 110 10.73 0.33 19.65
C MET A 110 12.00 -0.53 19.54
N SER A 111 12.03 -1.64 20.27
CA SER A 111 13.14 -2.60 20.16
C SER A 111 13.22 -3.19 18.74
N PRO A 112 14.43 -3.53 18.24
CA PRO A 112 14.56 -4.11 16.90
C PRO A 112 13.74 -5.37 16.69
N GLU A 113 13.58 -6.17 17.74
CA GLU A 113 12.77 -7.38 17.71
C GLU A 113 11.28 -7.07 17.54
N ARG A 114 10.77 -6.07 18.26
CA ARG A 114 9.37 -5.62 18.10
C ARG A 114 9.12 -5.07 16.70
N VAL A 115 10.05 -4.29 16.15
CA VAL A 115 9.97 -3.78 14.77
C VAL A 115 9.86 -4.93 13.76
N ARG A 116 10.67 -5.98 13.90
CA ARG A 116 10.59 -7.17 13.03
C ARG A 116 9.25 -7.88 13.17
N GLN A 117 8.77 -8.08 14.40
CA GLN A 117 7.50 -8.76 14.67
C GLN A 117 6.32 -8.04 14.03
N VAL A 118 6.19 -6.71 14.23
CA VAL A 118 5.11 -5.91 13.64
C VAL A 118 5.17 -5.96 12.11
N ARG A 119 6.37 -5.83 11.53
CA ARG A 119 6.55 -5.90 10.07
C ARG A 119 6.18 -7.26 9.49
N SER A 120 6.57 -8.35 10.16
CA SER A 120 6.22 -9.71 9.74
C SER A 120 4.72 -9.94 9.84
N ALA A 121 4.10 -9.56 10.97
CA ALA A 121 2.67 -9.74 11.17
C ALA A 121 1.82 -8.97 10.14
N ILE A 122 2.26 -7.77 9.73
CA ILE A 122 1.59 -7.03 8.65
C ILE A 122 1.75 -7.74 7.31
N CYS A 123 2.91 -8.36 7.02
CA CYS A 123 3.06 -9.20 5.82
C CYS A 123 2.12 -10.42 5.83
N ASP A 124 1.91 -11.03 6.99
CA ASP A 124 0.98 -12.15 7.18
C ASP A 124 -0.47 -11.69 6.97
N GLU A 125 -0.85 -10.55 7.54
CA GLU A 125 -2.16 -9.92 7.32
C GLU A 125 -2.38 -9.56 5.85
N ILE A 126 -1.41 -8.94 5.17
CA ILE A 126 -1.49 -8.67 3.72
C ILE A 126 -1.72 -9.98 2.96
N SER A 127 -1.01 -11.04 3.35
CA SER A 127 -1.12 -12.34 2.70
C SER A 127 -2.48 -13.00 2.90
N ALA A 128 -3.10 -12.81 4.06
CA ALA A 128 -4.41 -13.36 4.42
C ALA A 128 -5.58 -12.51 3.89
N LYS A 129 -5.40 -11.20 3.73
CA LYS A 129 -6.46 -10.23 3.42
C LYS A 129 -6.48 -9.73 1.98
N TYR A 130 -5.50 -10.13 1.16
CA TYR A 130 -5.51 -9.77 -0.24
C TYR A 130 -6.76 -10.32 -0.96
N PRO A 131 -7.52 -9.48 -1.71
CA PRO A 131 -8.68 -9.95 -2.44
C PRO A 131 -8.23 -10.64 -3.74
N GLY A 132 -7.88 -11.92 -3.63
CA GLY A 132 -7.50 -12.71 -4.80
C GLY A 132 -6.84 -14.04 -4.44
N HIS A 133 -7.59 -15.11 -4.69
CA HIS A 133 -7.18 -16.51 -4.73
C HIS A 133 -6.03 -16.74 -5.73
N ASP A 134 -5.25 -17.80 -5.53
CA ASP A 134 -4.26 -18.35 -6.47
C ASP A 134 -4.77 -18.39 -7.92
N LEU A 135 -4.48 -17.34 -8.70
CA LEU A 135 -4.75 -17.27 -10.14
C LEU A 135 -3.65 -17.94 -10.97
N GLU A 136 -2.73 -18.68 -10.34
CA GLU A 136 -1.72 -19.49 -11.04
C GLU A 136 -2.20 -20.91 -11.42
N SER A 137 -3.41 -21.36 -11.02
CA SER A 137 -3.84 -22.77 -11.28
C SER A 137 -4.86 -22.99 -12.40
N ALA A 138 -5.29 -21.97 -13.14
CA ALA A 138 -6.27 -22.15 -14.22
C ALA A 138 -5.93 -21.35 -15.47
N VAL A 139 -4.71 -21.51 -15.98
CA VAL A 139 -4.50 -21.35 -17.42
C VAL A 139 -4.79 -22.71 -18.03
N ASP A 140 -6.06 -22.97 -18.33
CA ASP A 140 -6.44 -24.08 -19.20
C ASP A 140 -6.00 -23.70 -20.62
N VAL A 141 -4.79 -24.16 -20.99
CA VAL A 141 -4.09 -23.84 -22.23
C VAL A 141 -4.83 -24.39 -23.47
N ASP A 142 -5.94 -25.12 -23.32
CA ASP A 142 -6.56 -25.88 -24.42
C ASP A 142 -7.83 -25.25 -25.04
N ALA A 143 -8.28 -24.07 -24.59
CA ALA A 143 -9.49 -23.45 -25.13
C ALA A 143 -9.27 -22.61 -26.42
N MET A 144 -8.02 -22.28 -26.79
CA MET A 144 -7.74 -21.38 -27.93
C MET A 144 -7.42 -22.09 -29.26
N SER A 145 -7.51 -23.42 -29.34
CA SER A 145 -7.21 -24.17 -30.57
C SER A 145 -8.39 -24.35 -31.54
N ARG A 146 -9.60 -23.82 -31.28
CA ARG A 146 -10.80 -24.21 -32.06
C ARG A 146 -11.47 -23.13 -32.93
N ILE A 147 -10.83 -21.99 -33.21
CA ILE A 147 -11.43 -20.94 -34.08
C ILE A 147 -10.55 -20.59 -35.29
N ARG A 148 -9.79 -21.54 -35.82
CA ARG A 148 -9.24 -21.44 -37.18
C ARG A 148 -9.19 -22.79 -37.87
N THR A 149 -10.32 -23.22 -38.41
CA THR A 149 -10.36 -24.03 -39.65
C THR A 149 -11.81 -24.13 -40.16
N SER A 150 -11.94 -24.07 -41.48
CA SER A 150 -13.17 -24.19 -42.31
C SER A 150 -14.12 -22.99 -42.27
N ALA A 151 -14.57 -22.41 -43.37
CA ALA A 151 -14.25 -22.52 -44.80
C ALA A 151 -14.77 -21.23 -45.47
#